data_AF-A0A7V9CVQ1-F1
#
_entry.id   AF-A0A7V9CVQ1-F1
#
_cell.length_a   1.000
_cell.length_b   1.000
_cell.length_c   1.000
_cell.angle_alpha   90.00
_cell.angle_beta   90.00
_cell.angle_gamma   90.00
#
_symmetry.space_group_name_H-M   'P 1'
#
loop_
_entity.id
_entity.type
_entity.pdbx_description
1 polymer ?
#
loop_
_entity_poly.entity_id
_entity_poly.type
_entity_poly.pdbx_seq_one_letter_code
_entity_poly.pdbx_strand_id
1 'polypeptide(L)'
;MSERRHTDPLPLGTDEHPYSKGLMSRALMRSGVPVDRAYELARRIEQDLAARGERTADMDRIQELAADVLGEGDGGLAVGRLRRLQELDKLDLPIIVLIGGATGTGKSTVAAEVAYRLGITRVTSTDFVRQTMRAFFTPDFLPAIHYSSFDAGRALPSAQEEEVDPLLHGFLEQTRHVLIGVQAAIERSLEEGWSMILEGVHLVPGLLPRAVEGALVVECVVSIENEEAHANHFWIRDAASEGVRPLDKYLERLGDIRYIQDYIVERAQLEGVPVVQNSEREKAVGAVMELVLAAADRFQKVSA
;
A
#
# COMPACT_ATOMS: atom_id res chain seq x y z
N MET A 1 15.82 17.29 16.66
CA MET A 1 16.61 16.06 16.90
C MET A 1 16.11 15.02 15.90
N SER A 2 16.77 14.95 14.75
CA SER A 2 16.32 14.20 13.57
C SER A 2 17.05 12.86 13.51
N GLU A 3 16.69 11.93 14.38
CA GLU A 3 16.99 10.53 14.04
C GLU A 3 16.03 10.14 12.91
N ARG A 4 16.54 10.23 11.68
CA ARG A 4 15.83 9.76 10.48
C ARG A 4 15.81 8.24 10.57
N ARG A 5 14.63 7.69 10.84
CA ARG A 5 14.49 6.27 11.12
C ARG A 5 14.13 5.53 9.85
N HIS A 6 15.21 5.18 9.17
CA HIS A 6 15.27 4.15 8.17
C HIS A 6 14.78 2.82 8.74
N THR A 7 14.11 2.05 7.90
CA THR A 7 14.08 0.59 7.94
C THR A 7 15.45 0.01 8.32
N ASP A 8 15.46 -1.10 9.08
CA ASP A 8 16.72 -1.77 9.44
C ASP A 8 17.54 -2.06 8.16
N PRO A 9 18.83 -1.69 8.12
CA PRO A 9 19.67 -1.91 6.95
C PRO A 9 19.77 -3.41 6.63
N LEU A 10 20.06 -3.74 5.37
CA LEU A 10 20.24 -5.13 4.98
C LEU A 10 21.23 -5.84 5.93
N PRO A 11 20.84 -6.98 6.53
CA PRO A 11 21.58 -7.63 7.59
C PRO A 11 22.70 -8.52 7.02
N LEU A 12 23.62 -7.88 6.29
CA LEU A 12 24.79 -8.53 5.71
C LEU A 12 25.85 -8.84 6.76
N GLY A 13 25.79 -8.20 7.93
CA GLY A 13 26.81 -8.28 8.97
C GLY A 13 27.89 -7.21 8.79
N THR A 14 28.43 -6.73 9.89
CA THR A 14 29.51 -5.75 10.00
C THR A 14 30.56 -6.26 11.00
N ASP A 15 31.68 -5.53 11.13
CA ASP A 15 32.70 -5.84 12.13
C ASP A 15 32.17 -5.77 13.56
N GLU A 16 31.17 -4.91 13.81
CA GLU A 16 30.54 -4.73 15.12
C GLU A 16 29.34 -5.67 15.34
N HIS A 17 28.63 -6.06 14.29
CA HIS A 17 27.42 -6.88 14.36
C HIS A 17 27.48 -8.01 13.34
N PRO A 18 27.76 -9.27 13.72
CA PRO A 18 27.88 -10.37 12.77
C PRO A 18 26.57 -10.62 12.01
N TYR A 19 26.68 -11.21 10.83
CA TYR A 19 25.54 -11.67 10.04
C TYR A 19 24.52 -12.46 10.90
N SER A 20 23.23 -12.18 10.70
CA SER A 20 22.13 -12.85 11.38
C SER A 20 21.18 -13.49 10.38
N LYS A 21 21.11 -14.83 10.39
CA LYS A 21 20.16 -15.58 9.54
C LYS A 21 18.70 -15.18 9.79
N GLY A 22 18.35 -14.78 11.01
CA GLY A 22 16.97 -14.41 11.35
C GLY A 22 16.59 -13.03 10.80
N LEU A 23 17.54 -12.10 10.75
CA LEU A 23 17.33 -10.82 10.09
C LEU A 23 17.36 -10.99 8.56
N MET A 24 18.29 -11.79 8.03
CA MET A 24 18.37 -12.05 6.60
C MET A 24 17.14 -12.78 6.06
N SER A 25 16.60 -13.76 6.79
CA SER A 25 15.35 -14.41 6.39
C SER A 25 14.19 -13.42 6.32
N ARG A 26 14.09 -12.47 7.26
CA ARG A 26 13.11 -11.38 7.19
C ARG A 26 13.34 -10.47 5.99
N ALA A 27 14.58 -10.08 5.70
CA ALA A 27 14.91 -9.27 4.52
C ALA A 27 14.51 -9.97 3.22
N LEU A 28 14.78 -11.28 3.10
CA LEU A 28 14.36 -12.10 1.96
C LEU A 28 12.83 -12.23 1.86
N MET A 29 12.12 -12.39 2.98
CA MET A 29 10.66 -12.36 2.97
C MET A 29 10.12 -11.00 2.49
N ARG A 30 10.75 -9.89 2.89
CA ARG A 30 10.40 -8.54 2.40
C ARG A 30 10.58 -8.40 0.89
N SER A 31 11.53 -9.12 0.28
CA SER A 31 11.71 -9.15 -1.19
C SER A 31 10.77 -10.11 -1.92
N GLY A 32 9.86 -10.78 -1.19
CA GLY A 32 8.84 -11.69 -1.74
C GLY A 32 9.28 -13.15 -1.79
N VAL A 33 10.38 -13.53 -1.14
CA VAL A 33 10.78 -14.94 -1.04
C VAL A 33 9.88 -15.68 -0.05
N PRO A 34 9.31 -16.85 -0.42
CA PRO A 34 8.51 -17.65 0.50
C PRO A 34 9.25 -18.01 1.79
N VAL A 35 8.53 -18.08 2.90
CA VAL A 35 9.09 -18.24 4.26
C VAL A 35 10.12 -19.37 4.35
N ASP A 36 9.76 -20.57 3.91
CA ASP A 36 10.62 -21.76 3.99
C ASP A 36 11.93 -21.56 3.22
N ARG A 37 11.81 -20.96 2.04
CA ARG A 37 12.93 -20.73 1.11
C ARG A 37 13.82 -19.59 1.57
N ALA A 38 13.24 -18.56 2.19
CA ALA A 38 13.97 -17.46 2.82
C ALA A 38 14.83 -17.97 3.98
N TYR A 39 14.29 -18.85 4.83
CA TYR A 39 15.06 -19.48 5.91
C TYR A 39 16.16 -20.41 5.37
N GLU A 40 15.86 -21.20 4.34
CA GLU A 40 16.83 -22.09 3.70
C GLU A 40 18.02 -21.30 3.14
N LEU A 41 17.76 -20.24 2.38
CA LEU A 41 18.79 -19.37 1.81
C LEU A 41 19.58 -18.64 2.91
N ALA A 42 18.91 -18.06 3.90
CA ALA A 42 19.59 -17.38 5.01
C ALA A 42 20.52 -18.32 5.80
N ARG A 43 20.11 -19.58 5.98
CA ARG A 43 20.95 -20.63 6.59
C ARG A 43 22.11 -21.02 5.68
N ARG A 44 21.90 -21.08 4.37
CA ARG A 44 22.96 -21.38 3.40
C ARG A 44 24.04 -20.30 3.38
N ILE A 45 23.65 -19.02 3.47
CA ILE A 45 24.57 -17.88 3.60
C ILE A 45 25.38 -17.99 4.91
N GLU A 46 24.74 -18.32 6.04
CA GLU A 46 25.43 -18.51 7.34
C GLU A 46 26.52 -19.60 7.25
N GLN A 47 26.19 -20.74 6.62
CA GLN A 47 27.12 -21.85 6.45
C GLN A 47 28.30 -21.50 5.55
N ASP A 48 28.03 -20.77 4.47
CA ASP A 48 29.06 -20.30 3.53
C ASP A 48 30.04 -19.32 4.19
N LEU A 49 29.52 -18.37 5.00
CA LEU A 49 30.35 -17.46 5.79
C LEU A 49 31.22 -18.20 6.80
N ALA A 50 30.65 -19.16 7.54
CA ALA A 50 31.38 -19.96 8.51
C ALA A 50 32.50 -20.79 7.86
N ALA A 51 32.26 -21.35 6.67
CA ALA A 51 33.26 -22.11 5.93
C ALA A 51 34.43 -21.24 5.43
N ARG A 52 34.15 -19.98 5.07
CA ARG A 52 35.16 -19.01 4.62
C ARG A 52 35.85 -18.25 5.75
N GLY A 53 35.34 -18.35 6.98
CA GLY A 53 35.83 -17.58 8.12
C GLY A 53 35.47 -16.09 8.05
N GLU A 54 34.42 -15.74 7.30
CA GLU A 54 33.96 -14.36 7.09
C GLU A 54 32.79 -14.01 8.02
N ARG A 55 32.64 -12.72 8.32
CA ARG A 55 31.55 -12.21 9.18
C ARG A 55 30.50 -11.39 8.43
N THR A 56 30.83 -10.97 7.22
CA THR A 56 30.01 -10.10 6.36
C THR A 56 29.69 -10.82 5.06
N ALA A 57 28.42 -10.84 4.69
CA ALA A 57 27.94 -11.42 3.45
C ALA A 57 28.13 -10.43 2.29
N ASP A 58 28.75 -10.93 1.23
CA ASP A 58 28.84 -10.23 -0.04
C ASP A 58 27.60 -10.49 -0.92
N MET A 59 27.12 -9.45 -1.61
CA MET A 59 25.89 -9.52 -2.39
C MET A 59 26.03 -10.37 -3.66
N ASP A 60 27.22 -10.43 -4.27
CA ASP A 60 27.44 -11.27 -5.45
C ASP A 60 27.46 -12.74 -5.03
N ARG A 61 28.08 -13.04 -3.88
CA ARG A 61 28.01 -14.39 -3.29
C ARG A 61 26.59 -14.78 -2.88
N ILE A 62 25.81 -13.86 -2.31
CA ILE A 62 24.39 -14.12 -2.01
C ILE A 62 23.62 -14.45 -3.29
N GLN A 63 23.93 -13.81 -4.41
CA GLN A 63 23.29 -14.09 -5.69
C GLN A 63 23.56 -15.51 -6.18
N GLU A 64 24.80 -15.98 -6.08
CA GLU A 64 25.16 -17.36 -6.41
C GLU A 64 24.40 -18.37 -5.53
N LEU A 65 24.40 -18.14 -4.21
CA LEU A 65 23.68 -19.01 -3.27
C LEU A 65 22.16 -18.96 -3.47
N ALA A 66 21.62 -17.81 -3.87
CA ALA A 66 20.21 -17.66 -4.19
C ALA A 66 19.86 -18.41 -5.47
N ALA A 67 20.72 -18.43 -6.48
CA ALA A 67 20.53 -19.22 -7.69
C ALA A 67 20.54 -20.73 -7.37
N ASP A 68 21.42 -21.18 -6.48
CA ASP A 68 21.47 -22.58 -6.03
C ASP A 68 20.20 -22.98 -5.28
N VAL A 69 19.74 -22.14 -4.36
CA VAL A 69 18.60 -22.45 -3.51
C VAL A 69 17.30 -22.26 -4.27
N LEU A 70 17.07 -21.09 -4.88
CA LEU A 70 15.79 -20.68 -5.48
C LEU A 70 15.69 -20.98 -6.98
N GLY A 71 16.80 -21.27 -7.66
CA GLY A 71 16.90 -21.34 -9.12
C GLY A 71 17.38 -20.00 -9.71
N GLU A 72 18.00 -20.04 -10.91
CA GLU A 72 18.63 -18.85 -11.52
C GLU A 72 17.66 -17.66 -11.68
N GLY A 73 16.43 -17.92 -12.12
CA GLY A 73 15.41 -16.87 -12.32
C GLY A 73 14.95 -16.25 -10.99
N ASP A 74 14.39 -17.06 -10.10
CA ASP A 74 13.82 -16.58 -8.83
C ASP A 74 14.91 -16.05 -7.89
N GLY A 75 16.10 -16.65 -7.90
CA GLY A 75 17.26 -16.18 -7.16
C GLY A 75 17.72 -14.80 -7.61
N GLY A 76 17.83 -14.59 -8.93
CA GLY A 76 18.16 -13.29 -9.50
C GLY A 76 17.12 -12.22 -9.15
N LEU A 77 15.83 -12.53 -9.25
CA LEU A 77 14.74 -11.62 -8.88
C LEU A 77 14.77 -11.26 -7.38
N ALA A 78 14.96 -12.25 -6.51
CA ALA A 78 15.01 -12.04 -5.07
C ALA A 78 16.16 -11.11 -4.66
N VAL A 79 17.36 -11.35 -5.20
CA VAL A 79 18.55 -10.56 -4.88
C VAL A 79 18.48 -9.17 -5.53
N GLY A 80 17.97 -9.07 -6.76
CA GLY A 80 17.71 -7.79 -7.41
C GLY A 80 16.77 -6.90 -6.58
N ARG A 81 15.69 -7.46 -6.04
CA ARG A 81 14.78 -6.75 -5.13
C ARG A 81 15.44 -6.37 -3.81
N LEU A 82 16.27 -7.25 -3.23
CA LEU A 82 17.04 -6.91 -2.03
C LEU A 82 17.94 -5.69 -2.27
N ARG A 83 18.66 -5.63 -3.40
CA ARG A 83 19.50 -4.48 -3.75
C ARG A 83 18.68 -3.19 -3.86
N ARG A 84 17.55 -3.22 -4.56
CA ARG A 84 16.67 -2.04 -4.71
C ARG A 84 16.04 -1.61 -3.38
N LEU A 85 15.68 -2.55 -2.50
CA LEU A 85 15.25 -2.21 -1.13
C LEU A 85 16.37 -1.54 -0.34
N GLN A 86 17.62 -1.98 -0.48
CA GLN A 86 18.76 -1.32 0.15
C GLN A 86 18.99 0.10 -0.39
N GLU A 87 18.75 0.33 -1.67
CA GLU A 87 18.83 1.65 -2.30
C GLU A 87 17.70 2.56 -1.85
N LEU A 88 16.49 2.01 -1.72
CA LEU A 88 15.33 2.69 -1.14
C LEU A 88 15.62 3.14 0.29
N ASP A 89 16.22 2.28 1.11
CA ASP A 89 16.60 2.59 2.50
C ASP A 89 17.63 3.73 2.58
N LYS A 90 18.43 3.97 1.53
CA LYS A 90 19.39 5.08 1.47
C LYS A 90 18.78 6.42 1.06
N LEU A 91 17.52 6.43 0.62
CA LEU A 91 16.85 7.69 0.32
C LEU A 91 16.64 8.50 1.58
N ASP A 92 17.03 9.77 1.53
CA ASP A 92 16.88 10.72 2.63
C ASP A 92 15.49 11.40 2.62
N LEU A 93 14.47 10.66 2.19
CA LEU A 93 13.11 11.17 2.01
C LEU A 93 12.07 10.16 2.54
N PRO A 94 11.00 10.65 3.23
CA PRO A 94 9.86 9.83 3.57
C PRO A 94 9.14 9.32 2.32
N ILE A 95 8.60 8.11 2.40
CA ILE A 95 7.84 7.46 1.34
C ILE A 95 6.36 7.52 1.70
N ILE A 96 5.55 8.12 0.83
CA ILE A 96 4.09 8.22 0.99
C ILE A 96 3.44 7.34 -0.07
N VAL A 97 2.80 6.25 0.36
CA VAL A 97 2.10 5.33 -0.54
C VAL A 97 0.59 5.55 -0.42
N LEU A 98 -0.06 5.92 -1.52
CA LEU A 98 -1.49 6.17 -1.63
C LEU A 98 -2.16 5.02 -2.41
N ILE A 99 -3.06 4.28 -1.76
CA ILE A 99 -3.73 3.10 -2.33
C ILE A 99 -5.24 3.35 -2.42
N GLY A 100 -5.69 3.77 -3.60
CA GLY A 100 -7.11 4.01 -3.90
C GLY A 100 -7.89 2.77 -4.32
N GLY A 101 -9.21 2.90 -4.42
CA GLY A 101 -10.10 1.88 -4.98
C GLY A 101 -11.38 1.63 -4.16
N ALA A 102 -12.39 1.02 -4.80
CA ALA A 102 -13.72 0.85 -4.23
C ALA A 102 -13.77 -0.09 -3.02
N THR A 103 -14.86 -0.06 -2.26
CA THR A 103 -15.08 -0.97 -1.12
C THR A 103 -14.97 -2.43 -1.56
N GLY A 104 -14.29 -3.28 -0.79
CA GLY A 104 -14.18 -4.72 -1.08
C GLY A 104 -13.10 -5.12 -2.10
N THR A 105 -12.33 -4.18 -2.67
CA THR A 105 -11.26 -4.51 -3.64
C THR A 105 -10.00 -5.13 -3.01
N GLY A 106 -9.91 -5.21 -1.68
CA GLY A 106 -8.76 -5.80 -0.97
C GLY A 106 -7.62 -4.82 -0.62
N LYS A 107 -7.81 -3.50 -0.81
CA LYS A 107 -6.84 -2.44 -0.48
C LYS A 107 -6.18 -2.59 0.88
N SER A 108 -6.97 -2.72 1.96
CA SER A 108 -6.41 -2.78 3.32
C SER A 108 -5.47 -3.97 3.51
N THR A 109 -5.76 -5.10 2.86
CA THR A 109 -4.88 -6.28 2.87
C THR A 109 -3.60 -6.04 2.09
N VAL A 110 -3.69 -5.45 0.89
CA VAL A 110 -2.51 -5.09 0.08
C VAL A 110 -1.66 -4.05 0.82
N ALA A 111 -2.28 -3.01 1.38
CA ALA A 111 -1.63 -1.95 2.14
C ALA A 111 -0.88 -2.50 3.36
N ALA A 112 -1.48 -3.42 4.12
CA ALA A 112 -0.84 -4.04 5.28
C ALA A 112 0.41 -4.85 4.89
N GLU A 113 0.35 -5.62 3.79
CA GLU A 113 1.49 -6.39 3.32
C GLU A 113 2.60 -5.51 2.74
N VAL A 114 2.25 -4.47 1.97
CA VAL A 114 3.20 -3.48 1.47
C VAL A 114 3.87 -2.74 2.65
N ALA A 115 3.10 -2.35 3.67
CA ALA A 115 3.62 -1.73 4.88
C ALA A 115 4.64 -2.63 5.60
N TYR A 116 4.32 -3.91 5.75
CA TYR A 116 5.22 -4.90 6.31
C TYR A 116 6.53 -5.02 5.50
N ARG A 117 6.43 -5.09 4.17
CA ARG A 117 7.62 -5.21 3.29
C ARG A 117 8.48 -3.95 3.24
N LEU A 118 7.87 -2.78 3.38
CA LEU A 118 8.57 -1.50 3.44
C LEU A 118 8.98 -1.10 4.85
N GLY A 119 8.63 -1.88 5.88
CA GLY A 119 8.85 -1.51 7.28
C GLY A 119 8.15 -0.21 7.71
N ILE A 120 7.07 0.17 7.00
CA ILE A 120 6.28 1.36 7.30
C ILE A 120 5.26 1.00 8.37
N THR A 121 5.37 1.63 9.54
CA THR A 121 4.47 1.36 10.67
C THR A 121 3.23 2.25 10.67
N ARG A 122 3.27 3.40 9.99
CA ARG A 122 2.15 4.33 9.88
C ARG A 122 1.25 3.93 8.71
N VAL A 123 0.24 3.14 9.02
CA VAL A 123 -0.81 2.78 8.07
C VAL A 123 -2.13 3.37 8.55
N THR A 124 -2.79 4.16 7.71
CA THR A 124 -4.11 4.75 8.02
C THR A 124 -5.05 4.60 6.83
N SER A 125 -6.34 4.86 7.06
CA SER A 125 -7.34 4.80 6.00
C SER A 125 -8.20 6.06 5.93
N THR A 126 -8.69 6.35 4.73
CA THR A 126 -9.66 7.44 4.53
C THR A 126 -10.95 7.21 5.31
N ASP A 127 -11.32 5.96 5.58
CA ASP A 127 -12.44 5.60 6.44
C ASP A 127 -12.19 5.99 7.91
N PHE A 128 -10.96 5.84 8.41
CA PHE A 128 -10.58 6.29 9.75
C PHE A 128 -10.69 7.82 9.86
N VAL A 129 -10.12 8.55 8.88
CA VAL A 129 -10.24 10.02 8.80
C VAL A 129 -11.71 10.45 8.80
N ARG A 130 -12.53 9.82 7.95
CA ARG A 130 -13.97 10.08 7.89
C ARG A 130 -14.66 9.80 9.22
N GLN A 131 -14.31 8.71 9.90
CA GLN A 131 -14.90 8.38 11.20
C GLN A 131 -14.53 9.41 12.27
N THR A 132 -13.30 9.92 12.27
CA THR A 132 -12.90 11.03 13.14
C THR A 132 -13.75 12.26 12.85
N MET A 133 -13.92 12.65 11.59
CA MET A 133 -14.77 13.80 11.22
C MET A 133 -16.22 13.63 11.70
N ARG A 134 -16.81 12.43 11.55
CA ARG A 134 -18.18 12.12 12.00
C ARG A 134 -18.39 12.28 13.51
N ALA A 135 -17.32 12.21 14.30
CA ALA A 135 -17.41 12.42 15.74
C ALA A 135 -17.50 13.91 16.12
N PHE A 136 -17.03 14.80 15.26
CA PHE A 136 -17.02 16.26 15.50
C PHE A 136 -18.17 16.98 14.80
N PHE A 137 -18.65 16.47 13.67
CA PHE A 137 -19.69 17.11 12.88
C PHE A 137 -21.02 16.37 12.99
N THR A 138 -22.12 17.13 12.97
CA THR A 138 -23.47 16.58 13.01
C THR A 138 -23.96 16.23 11.59
N PRO A 139 -24.94 15.30 11.46
CA PRO A 139 -25.55 14.98 10.18
C PRO A 139 -26.17 16.19 9.48
N ASP A 140 -26.65 17.20 10.21
CA ASP A 140 -27.23 18.42 9.61
C ASP A 140 -26.16 19.37 9.04
N PHE A 141 -24.93 19.31 9.56
CA PHE A 141 -23.86 20.23 9.17
C PHE A 141 -22.99 19.67 8.03
N LEU A 142 -22.60 18.39 8.11
CA LEU A 142 -21.85 17.71 7.04
C LEU A 142 -22.47 16.34 6.75
N PRO A 143 -23.65 16.28 6.09
CA PRO A 143 -24.41 15.04 5.95
C PRO A 143 -23.63 13.95 5.19
N ALA A 144 -22.89 14.32 4.13
CA ALA A 144 -22.20 13.39 3.24
C ALA A 144 -21.27 12.41 3.97
N ILE A 145 -20.57 12.83 5.04
CA ILE A 145 -19.64 11.95 5.76
C ILE A 145 -20.33 10.89 6.62
N HIS A 146 -21.64 11.02 6.89
CA HIS A 146 -22.38 10.09 7.75
C HIS A 146 -22.94 8.86 7.02
N TYR A 147 -22.89 8.82 5.68
CA TYR A 147 -23.32 7.70 4.84
C TYR A 147 -22.14 6.87 4.35
N SER A 148 -22.34 5.61 3.96
CA SER A 148 -21.33 4.86 3.19
C SER A 148 -20.99 5.59 1.88
N SER A 149 -19.82 5.35 1.29
CA SER A 149 -19.43 6.00 0.02
C SER A 149 -20.44 5.73 -1.10
N PHE A 150 -20.95 4.50 -1.18
CA PHE A 150 -22.02 4.11 -2.11
C PHE A 150 -23.44 4.53 -1.67
N ASP A 151 -23.58 5.19 -0.52
CA ASP A 151 -24.85 5.74 -0.01
C ASP A 151 -24.84 7.27 0.04
N ALA A 152 -23.70 7.91 -0.24
CA ALA A 152 -23.51 9.33 0.01
C ALA A 152 -24.44 10.22 -0.80
N GLY A 153 -24.94 9.76 -1.95
CA GLY A 153 -25.97 10.46 -2.72
C GLY A 153 -27.26 10.75 -1.95
N ARG A 154 -27.57 9.98 -0.89
CA ARG A 154 -28.75 10.22 -0.04
C ARG A 154 -28.65 11.49 0.81
N ALA A 155 -27.46 12.08 0.89
CA ALA A 155 -27.22 13.37 1.55
C ALA A 155 -27.63 14.56 0.67
N LEU A 156 -27.88 14.34 -0.63
CA LEU A 156 -28.13 15.44 -1.56
C LEU A 156 -29.51 16.06 -1.32
N PRO A 157 -29.62 17.40 -1.40
CA PRO A 157 -30.92 18.06 -1.42
C PRO A 157 -31.73 17.60 -2.64
N SER A 158 -33.03 17.34 -2.46
CA SER A 158 -33.90 16.80 -3.52
C SER A 158 -33.95 17.65 -4.80
N ALA A 159 -33.66 18.95 -4.70
CA ALA A 159 -33.58 19.84 -5.87
C ALA A 159 -32.37 19.57 -6.79
N GLN A 160 -31.35 18.87 -6.32
CA GLN A 160 -30.15 18.53 -7.10
C GLN A 160 -30.20 17.11 -7.67
N GLU A 161 -31.11 16.24 -7.18
CA GLU A 161 -31.21 14.84 -7.60
C GLU A 161 -31.60 14.67 -9.08
N GLU A 162 -32.31 15.65 -9.66
CA GLU A 162 -32.76 15.60 -11.06
C GLU A 162 -31.70 16.10 -12.05
N GLU A 163 -30.65 16.80 -11.58
CA GLU A 163 -29.65 17.47 -12.44
C GLU A 163 -28.32 16.72 -12.55
N VAL A 164 -28.01 15.85 -11.59
CA VAL A 164 -26.73 15.12 -11.52
C VAL A 164 -26.95 13.67 -11.14
N ASP A 165 -25.98 12.81 -11.44
CA ASP A 165 -25.90 11.47 -10.86
C ASP A 165 -25.75 11.57 -9.33
N PRO A 166 -26.77 11.21 -8.53
CA PRO A 166 -26.73 11.45 -7.09
C PRO A 166 -25.66 10.61 -6.40
N LEU A 167 -25.44 9.37 -6.85
CA LEU A 167 -24.48 8.45 -6.26
C LEU A 167 -23.06 8.99 -6.43
N LEU A 168 -22.68 9.32 -7.66
CA LEU A 168 -21.35 9.81 -7.95
C LEU A 168 -21.12 11.21 -7.35
N HIS A 169 -22.12 12.09 -7.42
CA HIS A 169 -22.02 13.42 -6.85
C HIS A 169 -21.81 13.37 -5.33
N GLY A 170 -22.64 12.61 -4.61
CA GLY A 170 -22.51 12.48 -3.16
C GLY A 170 -21.19 11.81 -2.75
N PHE A 171 -20.73 10.81 -3.52
CA PHE A 171 -19.41 10.21 -3.31
C PHE A 171 -18.27 11.22 -3.48
N LEU A 172 -18.32 12.06 -4.52
CA LEU A 172 -17.30 13.08 -4.76
C LEU A 172 -17.34 14.21 -3.73
N GLU A 173 -18.52 14.61 -3.28
CA GLU A 173 -18.68 15.57 -2.18
C GLU A 173 -18.06 15.01 -0.88
N GLN A 174 -18.44 13.80 -0.49
CA GLN A 174 -17.84 13.10 0.65
C GLN A 174 -16.31 13.01 0.52
N THR A 175 -15.82 12.67 -0.68
CA THR A 175 -14.40 12.59 -0.99
C THR A 175 -13.69 13.92 -0.75
N ARG A 176 -14.22 15.04 -1.27
CA ARG A 176 -13.61 16.37 -1.06
C ARG A 176 -13.50 16.72 0.43
N HIS A 177 -14.50 16.39 1.23
CA HIS A 177 -14.44 16.62 2.68
C HIS A 177 -13.38 15.75 3.36
N VAL A 178 -13.35 14.44 3.07
CA VAL A 178 -12.40 13.51 3.68
C VAL A 178 -10.95 13.82 3.28
N LEU A 179 -10.72 14.27 2.04
CA LEU A 179 -9.39 14.58 1.55
C LEU A 179 -8.70 15.74 2.30
N ILE A 180 -9.46 16.63 2.94
CA ILE A 180 -8.90 17.67 3.82
C ILE A 180 -8.15 17.02 4.99
N GLY A 181 -8.76 16.04 5.65
CA GLY A 181 -8.13 15.32 6.75
C GLY A 181 -6.99 14.39 6.30
N VAL A 182 -7.09 13.84 5.08
CA VAL A 182 -6.02 13.06 4.46
C VAL A 182 -4.79 13.93 4.20
N GLN A 183 -4.98 15.12 3.64
CA GLN A 183 -3.89 16.07 3.40
C GLN A 183 -3.21 16.46 4.72
N ALA A 184 -3.98 16.77 5.77
CA ALA A 184 -3.43 17.07 7.10
C ALA A 184 -2.62 15.88 7.68
N ALA A 185 -3.05 14.64 7.44
CA ALA A 185 -2.31 13.45 7.87
C ALA A 185 -0.98 13.28 7.12
N ILE A 186 -0.96 13.56 5.80
CA ILE A 186 0.25 13.55 4.99
C ILE A 186 1.22 14.64 5.47
N GLU A 187 0.76 15.89 5.55
CA GLU A 187 1.55 17.03 6.03
C GLU A 187 2.18 16.73 7.40
N ARG A 188 1.39 16.19 8.33
CA ARG A 188 1.89 15.79 9.65
C ARG A 188 2.98 14.71 9.58
N SER A 189 2.82 13.71 8.72
CA SER A 189 3.83 12.67 8.54
C SER A 189 5.14 13.25 8.01
N LEU A 190 5.06 14.25 7.13
CA LEU A 190 6.24 14.92 6.56
C LEU A 190 6.95 15.83 7.56
N GLU A 191 6.20 16.60 8.35
CA GLU A 191 6.76 17.40 9.45
C GLU A 191 7.59 16.54 10.42
N GLU A 192 7.12 15.33 10.68
CA GLU A 192 7.79 14.39 11.57
C GLU A 192 8.85 13.51 10.85
N GLY A 193 8.96 13.60 9.52
CA GLY A 193 9.94 12.87 8.70
C GLY A 193 9.63 11.38 8.53
N TRP A 194 8.36 10.98 8.54
CA TRP A 194 7.96 9.58 8.50
C TRP A 194 7.29 9.17 7.20
N SER A 195 7.66 7.97 6.73
CA SER A 195 6.93 7.26 5.69
C SER A 195 5.54 6.83 6.19
N MET A 196 4.57 6.82 5.29
CA MET A 196 3.20 6.38 5.59
C MET A 196 2.57 5.64 4.41
N ILE A 197 1.62 4.76 4.73
CA ILE A 197 0.68 4.20 3.76
C ILE A 197 -0.72 4.69 4.11
N LEU A 198 -1.41 5.24 3.12
CA LEU A 198 -2.80 5.67 3.24
C LEU A 198 -3.64 4.93 2.20
N GLU A 199 -4.72 4.29 2.66
CA GLU A 199 -5.60 3.53 1.77
C GLU A 199 -7.06 4.01 1.86
N GLY A 200 -7.80 3.83 0.77
CA GLY A 200 -9.26 3.83 0.83
C GLY A 200 -9.94 4.42 -0.39
N VAL A 201 -11.27 4.44 -0.33
CA VAL A 201 -12.12 4.77 -1.49
C VAL A 201 -12.03 6.24 -1.90
N HIS A 202 -11.75 7.14 -0.95
CA HIS A 202 -11.66 8.58 -1.21
C HIS A 202 -10.34 9.00 -1.88
N LEU A 203 -9.36 8.10 -2.02
CA LEU A 203 -8.14 8.37 -2.80
C LEU A 203 -8.45 8.22 -4.29
N VAL A 204 -9.19 9.18 -4.81
CA VAL A 204 -9.57 9.28 -6.22
C VAL A 204 -8.48 10.02 -6.98
N PRO A 205 -7.92 9.44 -8.05
CA PRO A 205 -6.85 10.07 -8.83
C PRO A 205 -7.20 11.49 -9.30
N GLY A 206 -6.23 12.39 -9.14
CA GLY A 206 -6.31 13.79 -9.52
C GLY A 206 -7.05 14.70 -8.52
N LEU A 207 -7.52 14.18 -7.39
CA LEU A 207 -8.12 15.00 -6.32
C LEU A 207 -7.14 15.35 -5.18
N LEU A 208 -5.95 14.75 -5.18
CA LEU A 208 -4.83 15.13 -4.31
C LEU A 208 -3.66 15.66 -5.16
N PRO A 209 -2.78 16.51 -4.59
CA PRO A 209 -1.55 16.92 -5.25
C PRO A 209 -0.67 15.71 -5.59
N ARG A 210 -0.25 15.60 -6.86
CA ARG A 210 0.62 14.50 -7.32
C ARG A 210 2.04 14.56 -6.79
N ALA A 211 2.50 15.77 -6.49
CA ALA A 211 3.83 16.02 -5.97
C ALA A 211 3.68 16.64 -4.58
N VAL A 212 4.39 16.07 -3.63
CA VAL A 212 4.53 16.64 -2.29
C VAL A 212 6.02 16.88 -2.08
N GLU A 213 6.37 18.13 -1.82
CA GLU A 213 7.76 18.52 -1.61
C GLU A 213 8.33 17.79 -0.39
N GLY A 214 9.57 17.31 -0.51
CA GLY A 214 10.23 16.58 0.58
C GLY A 214 9.73 15.15 0.80
N ALA A 215 9.07 14.53 -0.19
CA ALA A 215 8.62 13.14 -0.10
C ALA A 215 8.69 12.39 -1.43
N LEU A 216 8.89 11.08 -1.37
CA LEU A 216 8.62 10.18 -2.50
C LEU A 216 7.16 9.74 -2.44
N VAL A 217 6.31 10.28 -3.30
CA VAL A 217 4.88 9.93 -3.38
C VAL A 217 4.65 8.89 -4.45
N VAL A 218 3.96 7.80 -4.08
CA VAL A 218 3.59 6.71 -4.96
C VAL A 218 2.09 6.47 -4.84
N GLU A 219 1.35 6.70 -5.93
CA GLU A 219 -0.09 6.51 -5.99
C GLU A 219 -0.45 5.34 -6.91
N CYS A 220 -1.40 4.51 -6.48
CA CYS A 220 -2.01 3.47 -7.32
C CYS A 220 -3.47 3.21 -6.92
N VAL A 221 -4.23 2.64 -7.84
CA VAL A 221 -5.61 2.16 -7.59
C VAL A 221 -5.63 0.64 -7.58
N VAL A 222 -6.28 0.03 -6.59
CA VAL A 222 -6.54 -1.41 -6.56
C VAL A 222 -7.97 -1.70 -7.02
N SER A 223 -8.11 -2.54 -8.05
CA SER A 223 -9.40 -2.92 -8.65
C SER A 223 -9.62 -4.43 -8.63
N ILE A 224 -10.88 -4.82 -8.80
CA ILE A 224 -11.30 -6.21 -9.00
C ILE A 224 -12.33 -6.30 -10.13
N GLU A 225 -11.96 -6.96 -11.22
CA GLU A 225 -12.82 -7.10 -12.40
C GLU A 225 -13.90 -8.15 -12.18
N ASN A 226 -13.53 -9.32 -11.64
CA ASN A 226 -14.47 -10.42 -11.44
C ASN A 226 -15.44 -10.09 -10.30
N GLU A 227 -16.72 -9.97 -10.65
CA GLU A 227 -17.79 -9.59 -9.72
C GLU A 227 -18.05 -10.65 -8.65
N GLU A 228 -17.99 -11.93 -9.00
CA GLU A 228 -18.16 -13.03 -8.02
C GLU A 228 -17.02 -13.03 -7.00
N ALA A 229 -15.78 -12.81 -7.43
CA ALA A 229 -14.63 -12.66 -6.56
C ALA A 229 -14.76 -11.42 -5.66
N HIS A 230 -15.29 -10.31 -6.20
CA HIS A 230 -15.60 -9.10 -5.43
C HIS A 230 -16.65 -9.37 -4.36
N ALA A 231 -17.74 -10.07 -4.71
CA ALA A 231 -18.78 -10.48 -3.78
C ALA A 231 -18.20 -11.38 -2.67
N ASN A 232 -17.36 -12.36 -3.03
CA ASN A 232 -16.70 -13.28 -2.12
C ASN A 232 -15.82 -12.59 -1.07
N HIS A 233 -15.20 -11.44 -1.39
CA HIS A 233 -14.45 -10.67 -0.40
C HIS A 233 -15.32 -10.18 0.76
N PHE A 234 -16.61 -9.90 0.54
CA PHE A 234 -17.50 -9.49 1.63
C PHE A 234 -17.80 -10.65 2.57
N TRP A 235 -17.98 -11.88 2.05
CA TRP A 235 -18.15 -13.09 2.84
C TRP A 235 -16.93 -13.38 3.73
N ILE A 236 -15.72 -13.31 3.15
CA ILE A 236 -14.47 -13.52 3.91
C ILE A 236 -14.32 -12.46 5.00
N ARG A 237 -14.66 -11.20 4.68
CA ARG A 237 -14.55 -10.08 5.61
C ARG A 237 -15.56 -10.17 6.75
N ASP A 238 -16.76 -10.65 6.48
CA ASP A 238 -17.80 -10.89 7.49
C ASP A 238 -17.35 -11.96 8.49
N ALA A 239 -16.90 -13.11 7.99
CA ALA A 239 -16.36 -14.21 8.79
C ALA A 239 -15.18 -13.78 9.67
N ALA A 240 -14.30 -12.91 9.15
CA ALA A 240 -13.18 -12.34 9.90
C ALA A 240 -13.59 -11.27 10.93
N SER A 241 -14.81 -10.75 10.85
CA SER A 241 -15.34 -9.69 11.72
C SER A 241 -16.42 -10.18 12.70
N GLU A 242 -16.59 -11.50 12.84
CA GLU A 242 -17.62 -12.14 13.69
C GLU A 242 -19.03 -11.56 13.48
N GLY A 243 -19.39 -11.19 12.24
CA GLY A 243 -20.73 -10.68 11.91
C GLY A 243 -21.01 -9.21 12.29
N VAL A 244 -20.01 -8.45 12.74
CA VAL A 244 -20.20 -7.03 13.15
C VAL A 244 -20.55 -6.12 11.95
N ARG A 245 -20.26 -6.54 10.72
CA ARG A 245 -20.56 -5.78 9.51
C ARG A 245 -21.69 -6.45 8.72
N PRO A 246 -22.80 -5.76 8.41
CA PRO A 246 -23.91 -6.37 7.70
C PRO A 246 -23.52 -6.70 6.26
N LEU A 247 -23.21 -7.97 6.01
CA LEU A 247 -22.86 -8.52 4.70
C LEU A 247 -23.91 -8.18 3.63
N ASP A 248 -25.19 -8.37 3.97
CA ASP A 248 -26.32 -8.16 3.06
C ASP A 248 -26.34 -6.74 2.48
N LYS A 249 -26.02 -5.74 3.30
CA LYS A 249 -25.94 -4.34 2.87
C LYS A 249 -24.95 -4.15 1.71
N TYR A 250 -23.80 -4.84 1.75
CA TYR A 250 -22.78 -4.68 0.71
C TYR A 250 -23.13 -5.46 -0.56
N LEU A 251 -23.73 -6.64 -0.42
CA LEU A 251 -24.18 -7.44 -1.57
C LEU A 251 -25.33 -6.76 -2.32
N GLU A 252 -26.31 -6.20 -1.60
CA GLU A 252 -27.42 -5.44 -2.19
C GLU A 252 -26.94 -4.20 -2.98
N ARG A 253 -25.79 -3.64 -2.59
CA ARG A 253 -25.22 -2.41 -3.19
C ARG A 253 -23.96 -2.69 -4.00
N LEU A 254 -23.73 -3.95 -4.40
CA LEU A 254 -22.55 -4.34 -5.18
C LEU A 254 -22.47 -3.57 -6.50
N GLY A 255 -23.61 -3.37 -7.18
CA GLY A 255 -23.68 -2.58 -8.41
C GLY A 255 -23.16 -1.16 -8.23
N ASP A 256 -23.60 -0.45 -7.18
CA ASP A 256 -23.16 0.91 -6.86
C ASP A 256 -21.68 0.97 -6.48
N ILE A 257 -21.20 -0.04 -5.74
CA ILE A 257 -19.78 -0.16 -5.38
C ILE A 257 -18.91 -0.34 -6.63
N ARG A 258 -19.37 -1.15 -7.59
CA ARG A 258 -18.67 -1.39 -8.86
C ARG A 258 -18.74 -0.17 -9.76
N TYR A 259 -19.87 0.54 -9.79
CA TYR A 259 -19.97 1.80 -10.50
C TYR A 259 -18.98 2.86 -9.98
N ILE A 260 -18.83 2.98 -8.65
CA ILE A 260 -17.78 3.82 -8.05
C ILE A 260 -16.38 3.30 -8.42
N GLN A 261 -16.17 1.98 -8.47
CA GLN A 261 -14.89 1.41 -8.93
C GLN A 261 -14.57 1.84 -10.34
N ASP A 262 -15.51 1.71 -11.26
CA ASP A 262 -15.33 2.02 -12.68
C ASP A 262 -14.96 3.49 -12.84
N TYR A 263 -15.64 4.39 -12.13
CA TYR A 263 -15.29 5.81 -12.08
C TYR A 263 -13.86 6.04 -11.56
N ILE A 264 -13.44 5.39 -10.45
CA ILE A 264 -12.08 5.55 -9.91
C ILE A 264 -11.02 5.03 -10.90
N VAL A 265 -11.30 3.92 -11.57
CA VAL A 265 -10.42 3.32 -12.59
C VAL A 265 -10.31 4.23 -13.82
N GLU A 266 -11.41 4.80 -14.29
CA GLU A 266 -11.41 5.78 -15.38
C GLU A 266 -10.58 7.01 -15.02
N ARG A 267 -10.76 7.55 -13.80
CA ARG A 267 -9.92 8.65 -13.29
C ARG A 267 -8.45 8.26 -13.22
N ALA A 268 -8.12 7.05 -12.80
CA ALA A 268 -6.75 6.56 -12.78
C ALA A 268 -6.12 6.58 -14.19
N GLN A 269 -6.85 6.11 -15.19
CA GLN A 269 -6.39 6.10 -16.59
C GLN A 269 -6.16 7.52 -17.12
N LEU A 270 -7.10 8.43 -16.88
CA LEU A 270 -6.99 9.85 -17.29
C LEU A 270 -5.80 10.54 -16.63
N GLU A 271 -5.54 10.22 -15.36
CA GLU A 271 -4.44 10.83 -14.61
C GLU A 271 -3.10 10.10 -14.81
N GLY A 272 -3.08 8.94 -15.49
CA GLY A 272 -1.89 8.11 -15.64
C GLY A 272 -1.44 7.44 -14.34
N VAL A 273 -2.36 7.23 -13.40
CA VAL A 273 -2.13 6.49 -12.15
C VAL A 273 -2.28 4.98 -12.43
N PRO A 274 -1.31 4.15 -12.03
CA PRO A 274 -1.39 2.70 -12.24
C PRO A 274 -2.61 2.06 -11.57
N VAL A 275 -3.26 1.15 -12.30
CA VAL A 275 -4.33 0.30 -11.77
C VAL A 275 -3.78 -1.11 -11.56
N VAL A 276 -3.82 -1.57 -10.31
CA VAL A 276 -3.35 -2.88 -9.87
C VAL A 276 -4.56 -3.80 -9.70
N GLN A 277 -4.62 -4.83 -10.53
CA GLN A 277 -5.67 -5.85 -10.48
C GLN A 277 -5.41 -6.82 -9.32
N ASN A 278 -6.38 -6.97 -8.42
CA ASN A 278 -6.27 -7.85 -7.27
C ASN A 278 -7.01 -9.19 -7.48
N SER A 279 -6.59 -9.94 -8.49
CA SER A 279 -6.98 -11.34 -8.70
C SER A 279 -6.19 -12.30 -7.80
N GLU A 280 -4.92 -12.00 -7.58
CA GLU A 280 -4.01 -12.73 -6.70
C GLU A 280 -3.26 -11.75 -5.80
N ARG A 281 -3.48 -11.88 -4.48
CA ARG A 281 -2.93 -10.95 -3.48
C ARG A 281 -1.43 -10.74 -3.60
N GLU A 282 -0.65 -11.80 -3.77
CA GLU A 282 0.81 -11.71 -3.85
C GLU A 282 1.28 -10.94 -5.10
N LYS A 283 0.59 -11.11 -6.23
CA LYS A 283 0.87 -10.37 -7.46
C LYS A 283 0.53 -8.88 -7.29
N ALA A 284 -0.60 -8.58 -6.65
CA ALA A 284 -0.99 -7.20 -6.36
C ALA A 284 0.02 -6.50 -5.42
N VAL A 285 0.44 -7.16 -4.35
CA VAL A 285 1.48 -6.65 -3.44
C VAL A 285 2.79 -6.44 -4.19
N GLY A 286 3.22 -7.42 -5.01
CA GLY A 286 4.41 -7.30 -5.85
C GLY A 286 4.34 -6.11 -6.80
N ALA A 287 3.20 -5.88 -7.45
CA ALA A 287 3.02 -4.75 -8.36
C ALA A 287 3.15 -3.41 -7.63
N VAL A 288 2.54 -3.25 -6.45
CA VAL A 288 2.67 -2.02 -5.65
C VAL A 288 4.12 -1.81 -5.19
N MET A 289 4.80 -2.88 -4.75
CA MET A 289 6.23 -2.81 -4.40
C MET A 289 7.09 -2.35 -5.57
N GLU A 290 6.86 -2.89 -6.77
CA GLU A 290 7.59 -2.48 -7.97
C GLU A 290 7.34 -1.00 -8.34
N LEU A 291 6.13 -0.48 -8.11
CA LEU A 291 5.84 0.95 -8.31
C LEU A 291 6.68 1.82 -7.37
N VAL A 292 6.82 1.42 -6.10
CA VAL A 292 7.62 2.14 -5.10
C VAL A 292 9.09 2.12 -5.49
N LEU A 293 9.64 0.94 -5.79
CA LEU A 293 11.05 0.80 -6.19
C LEU A 293 11.33 1.56 -7.49
N ALA A 294 10.44 1.50 -8.48
CA ALA A 294 10.62 2.23 -9.73
C ALA A 294 10.55 3.76 -9.55
N ALA A 295 9.75 4.24 -8.59
CA ALA A 295 9.70 5.66 -8.25
C ALA A 295 11.01 6.12 -7.60
N ALA A 296 11.58 5.31 -6.71
CA ALA A 296 12.89 5.55 -6.11
C ALA A 296 14.01 5.61 -7.16
N ASP A 297 14.04 4.65 -8.09
CA ASP A 297 15.04 4.63 -9.18
C ASP A 297 14.99 5.91 -10.04
N ARG A 298 13.78 6.40 -10.34
CA ARG A 298 13.58 7.65 -11.10
C ARG A 298 14.06 8.86 -10.30
N PHE A 299 13.78 8.89 -9.00
CA PHE A 299 14.19 9.99 -8.12
C PHE A 299 15.72 10.12 -8.05
N GLN A 300 16.43 9.00 -7.93
CA GLN A 300 17.89 8.99 -7.89
C GLN A 300 18.52 9.45 -9.22
N LYS A 301 17.95 9.06 -10.36
CA LYS A 301 18.43 9.50 -11.70
C LYS A 301 18.28 10.99 -11.95
N VAL A 302 17.26 11.63 -11.37
CA VAL A 302 17.04 13.09 -11.51
C VAL A 302 17.97 13.88 -10.59
N SER A 303 18.43 13.25 -9.50
CA SER A 303 19.26 13.90 -8.47
C SER A 303 20.77 13.73 -8.69
N ALA A 304 21.19 12.95 -9.69
CA ALA A 304 22.58 12.69 -10.07
C ALA A 304 23.01 13.55 -11.27
#